data_AF-A0A7W0G636-F1
#
_entry.id   AF-A0A7W0G636-F1
#
_cell.length_a   1.000
_cell.length_b   1.000
_cell.length_c   1.000
_cell.angle_alpha   90.00
_cell.angle_beta   90.00
_cell.angle_gamma   90.00
#
_symmetry.space_group_name_H-M   'P 1'
#
loop_
_entity.id
_entity.type
_entity.pdbx_description
1 polymer ?
#
loop_
_entity_poly.entity_id
_entity_poly.type
_entity_poly.pdbx_seq_one_letter_code
_entity_poly.pdbx_strand_id
1 'polypeptide(L)'
;MSPALSVVVLTESFAAIAVVVERLVVQEEAAAIELVIAAPDEGALAIPSEAVAPLAGVTVVETPLLPMAPARAAAVRAARAPVVVLGETHTFAGPDWAGRLLQAHDGPWVAVTPGIGNANPAGSLSWVGLLMDYGRYPQAGERRETEDVASYNAAYKRAALLELGDELESLLEPGSSLGDELRARGGRFLHEPAARIDHLNVSRLRPWLVERYLGGRLFGASRSRNWPRRRALLYASGSPLVAPLRLVRTLHAARSAGSLPRTFVPALVLACVAWALGEGVGYARGATAGDTRRMLEYEQHKFRYAR
;
A
#
# COMPACT_ATOMS: atom_id res chain seq x y z
N MET A 1 5.59 -28.32 2.31
CA MET A 1 4.17 -28.01 2.61
C MET A 1 3.73 -26.92 1.65
N SER A 2 2.46 -26.88 1.25
CA SER A 2 1.95 -25.76 0.43
C SER A 2 1.85 -24.49 1.30
N PRO A 3 2.23 -23.31 0.80
CA PRO A 3 2.14 -22.07 1.57
C PRO A 3 0.68 -21.69 1.85
N ALA A 4 0.42 -21.12 3.02
CA ALA A 4 -0.89 -20.60 3.43
C ALA A 4 -1.02 -19.10 3.15
N LEU A 5 0.10 -18.38 3.14
CA LEU A 5 0.18 -16.94 2.89
C LEU A 5 1.28 -16.63 1.87
N SER A 6 0.98 -15.86 0.82
CA SER A 6 1.97 -15.31 -0.09
C SER A 6 2.12 -13.82 0.16
N VAL A 7 3.33 -13.33 0.38
CA VAL A 7 3.64 -11.91 0.51
C VAL A 7 4.25 -11.42 -0.79
N VAL A 8 3.51 -10.57 -1.52
CA VAL A 8 3.95 -9.97 -2.77
C VAL A 8 4.70 -8.68 -2.47
N VAL A 9 5.93 -8.57 -2.94
CA VAL A 9 6.73 -7.34 -2.90
C VAL A 9 7.33 -7.05 -4.26
N LEU A 10 7.43 -5.78 -4.60
CA LEU A 10 8.15 -5.32 -5.79
C LEU A 10 9.48 -4.78 -5.33
N THR A 11 10.59 -5.27 -5.87
CA THR A 11 11.89 -4.66 -5.58
C THR A 11 12.95 -4.96 -6.62
N GLU A 12 13.97 -4.12 -6.64
CA GLU A 12 15.17 -4.24 -7.47
C GLU A 12 16.38 -4.79 -6.68
N SER A 13 16.27 -4.95 -5.35
CA SER A 13 17.34 -5.56 -4.54
C SER A 13 16.80 -6.16 -3.24
N PHE A 14 17.40 -7.26 -2.77
CA PHE A 14 17.06 -7.84 -1.46
C PHE A 14 17.29 -6.84 -0.32
N ALA A 15 18.33 -6.01 -0.42
CA ALA A 15 18.65 -5.00 0.59
C ALA A 15 17.49 -4.03 0.88
N ALA A 16 16.66 -3.73 -0.13
CA ALA A 16 15.50 -2.85 0.04
C ALA A 16 14.36 -3.50 0.84
N ILE A 17 14.30 -4.84 0.89
CA ILE A 17 13.27 -5.60 1.62
C ILE A 17 13.83 -6.40 2.80
N ALA A 18 15.12 -6.26 3.14
CA ALA A 18 15.77 -7.05 4.18
C ALA A 18 15.00 -7.00 5.52
N VAL A 19 14.62 -5.80 5.96
CA VAL A 19 13.84 -5.62 7.21
C VAL A 19 12.43 -6.23 7.09
N VAL A 20 11.82 -6.21 5.92
CA VAL A 20 10.53 -6.89 5.70
C VAL A 20 10.70 -8.39 5.89
N VAL A 21 11.71 -8.97 5.24
CA VAL A 21 12.02 -10.41 5.34
C VAL A 21 12.37 -10.81 6.76
N GLU A 22 13.17 -10.02 7.47
CA GLU A 22 13.49 -10.23 8.90
C GLU A 22 12.22 -10.35 9.77
N ARG A 23 11.16 -9.60 9.44
CA ARG A 23 9.88 -9.66 10.17
C ARG A 23 9.01 -10.84 9.77
N LEU A 24 9.14 -11.31 8.53
CA LEU A 24 8.43 -12.50 8.03
C LEU A 24 9.03 -13.80 8.59
N VAL A 25 10.36 -13.91 8.65
CA VAL A 25 11.03 -15.16 9.07
C VAL A 25 10.91 -15.46 10.56
N VAL A 26 10.56 -14.46 11.38
CA VAL A 26 10.33 -14.61 12.81
C VAL A 26 8.85 -14.82 13.17
N GLN A 27 7.95 -14.86 12.19
CA GLN A 27 6.56 -15.25 12.43
C GLN A 27 6.50 -16.72 12.86
N GLU A 28 5.55 -17.07 13.72
CA GLU A 28 5.28 -18.48 14.04
C GLU A 28 4.92 -19.28 12.77
N GLU A 29 4.26 -18.64 11.82
CA GLU A 29 3.85 -19.21 10.55
C GLU A 29 4.91 -19.09 9.44
N ALA A 30 6.18 -18.76 9.73
CA ALA A 30 7.22 -18.56 8.71
C ALA A 30 7.28 -19.70 7.67
N ALA A 31 7.23 -20.96 8.13
CA ALA A 31 7.25 -22.15 7.26
C ALA A 31 5.99 -22.33 6.39
N ALA A 32 4.96 -21.49 6.56
CA ALA A 32 3.76 -21.41 5.74
C ALA A 32 3.69 -20.13 4.90
N ILE A 33 4.68 -19.23 5.01
CA ILE A 33 4.78 -17.99 4.24
C ILE A 33 5.63 -18.22 2.99
N GLU A 34 5.07 -17.87 1.83
CA GLU A 34 5.80 -17.72 0.57
C GLU A 34 6.11 -16.24 0.33
N LEU A 35 7.35 -15.93 -0.05
CA LEU A 35 7.72 -14.59 -0.52
C LEU A 35 7.70 -14.56 -2.05
N VAL A 36 6.89 -13.69 -2.64
CA VAL A 36 6.81 -13.51 -4.09
C VAL A 36 7.35 -12.14 -4.46
N ILE A 37 8.45 -12.13 -5.22
CA ILE A 37 9.18 -10.92 -5.57
C ILE A 37 9.00 -10.63 -7.05
N ALA A 38 8.38 -9.51 -7.40
CA ALA A 38 8.49 -8.97 -8.75
C ALA A 38 9.75 -8.11 -8.85
N ALA A 39 10.63 -8.44 -9.79
CA ALA A 39 11.93 -7.80 -9.98
C ALA A 39 12.31 -7.74 -11.46
N PRO A 40 13.11 -6.76 -11.91
CA PRO A 40 13.52 -6.68 -13.31
C PRO A 40 14.58 -7.72 -13.70
N ASP A 41 15.35 -8.22 -12.72
CA ASP A 41 16.45 -9.17 -12.89
C ASP A 41 16.59 -9.98 -11.59
N GLU A 42 16.41 -11.30 -11.67
CA GLU A 42 16.54 -12.20 -10.51
C GLU A 42 17.97 -12.25 -9.97
N GLY A 43 18.96 -12.23 -10.85
CA GLY A 43 20.38 -12.30 -10.48
C GLY A 43 20.84 -11.07 -9.69
N ALA A 44 20.26 -9.91 -9.99
CA ALA A 44 20.56 -8.64 -9.30
C ALA A 44 19.98 -8.55 -7.87
N LEU A 45 18.98 -9.39 -7.52
CA LEU A 45 18.37 -9.34 -6.19
C LEU A 45 19.36 -9.72 -5.08
N ALA A 46 20.27 -10.66 -5.36
CA ALA A 46 21.25 -11.19 -4.41
C ALA A 46 20.60 -11.66 -3.08
N ILE A 47 19.59 -12.55 -3.18
CA ILE A 47 18.85 -13.07 -2.01
C ILE A 47 19.75 -14.04 -1.23
N PRO A 48 20.10 -13.74 0.03
CA PRO A 48 20.89 -14.65 0.86
C PRO A 48 20.03 -15.85 1.27
N SER A 49 20.48 -17.06 0.98
CA SER A 49 19.72 -18.30 1.22
C SER A 49 19.30 -18.46 2.68
N GLU A 50 20.18 -18.09 3.61
CA GLU A 50 19.99 -18.14 5.04
C GLU A 50 18.95 -17.13 5.53
N ALA A 51 18.82 -15.99 4.85
CA ALA A 51 17.89 -14.93 5.24
C ALA A 51 16.43 -15.29 4.92
N VAL A 52 16.19 -16.24 4.02
CA VAL A 52 14.85 -16.70 3.61
C VAL A 52 14.59 -18.17 3.95
N ALA A 53 15.58 -18.89 4.48
CA ALA A 53 15.49 -20.31 4.80
C ALA A 53 14.29 -20.71 5.69
N PRO A 54 13.82 -19.88 6.65
CA PRO A 54 12.63 -20.20 7.44
C PRO A 54 11.31 -20.13 6.68
N LEU A 55 11.28 -19.50 5.50
CA LEU A 55 10.06 -19.35 4.69
C LEU A 55 9.70 -20.65 3.97
N ALA A 56 8.43 -20.81 3.62
CA ALA A 56 7.94 -21.93 2.80
C ALA A 56 8.58 -21.95 1.40
N GLY A 57 9.00 -20.78 0.91
CA GLY A 57 9.73 -20.62 -0.35
C GLY A 57 9.78 -19.18 -0.81
N VAL A 58 10.65 -18.93 -1.79
CA VAL A 58 10.75 -17.65 -2.50
C VAL A 58 10.44 -17.91 -3.97
N THR A 59 9.69 -17.01 -4.60
CA THR A 59 9.41 -17.05 -6.03
C THR A 59 9.69 -15.68 -6.61
N VAL A 60 10.61 -15.63 -7.58
CA VAL A 60 10.94 -14.41 -8.30
C VAL A 60 10.18 -14.41 -9.63
N VAL A 61 9.55 -13.29 -9.92
CA VAL A 61 8.85 -13.03 -11.19
C VAL A 61 9.63 -11.94 -11.89
N GLU A 62 10.36 -12.31 -12.94
CA GLU A 62 11.09 -11.35 -13.76
C GLU A 62 10.12 -10.49 -14.58
N THR A 63 10.03 -9.21 -14.24
CA THR A 63 9.16 -8.22 -14.87
C THR A 63 9.69 -6.81 -14.64
N PRO A 64 9.51 -5.87 -15.59
CA PRO A 64 9.73 -4.45 -15.32
C PRO A 64 8.90 -3.98 -14.12
N LEU A 65 9.50 -3.19 -13.22
CA LEU A 65 8.78 -2.62 -12.06
C LEU A 65 7.84 -1.48 -12.44
N LEU A 66 8.00 -0.91 -13.64
CA LEU A 66 7.15 0.15 -14.15
C LEU A 66 6.44 -0.31 -15.42
N PRO A 67 5.10 -0.14 -15.51
CA PRO A 67 4.20 0.32 -14.45
C PRO A 67 4.06 -0.70 -13.29
N MET A 68 3.85 -0.21 -12.06
CA MET A 68 3.83 -1.09 -10.86
C MET A 68 2.64 -2.06 -10.82
N ALA A 69 1.50 -1.67 -11.40
CA ALA A 69 0.28 -2.47 -11.31
C ALA A 69 0.37 -3.80 -12.10
N PRO A 70 0.87 -3.82 -13.37
CA PRO A 70 1.22 -5.05 -14.07
C PRO A 70 2.21 -5.95 -13.30
N ALA A 71 3.28 -5.36 -12.73
CA ALA A 71 4.25 -6.13 -11.95
C ALA A 71 3.64 -6.80 -10.72
N ARG A 72 2.75 -6.08 -10.00
CA ARG A 72 1.98 -6.67 -8.89
C ARG A 72 1.04 -7.77 -9.37
N ALA A 73 0.31 -7.56 -10.46
CA ALA A 73 -0.60 -8.59 -11.00
C ALA A 73 0.16 -9.86 -11.41
N ALA A 74 1.33 -9.72 -12.04
CA ALA A 74 2.20 -10.85 -12.38
C ALA A 74 2.62 -11.64 -11.13
N ALA A 75 3.03 -10.94 -10.06
CA ALA A 75 3.34 -11.57 -8.78
C ALA A 75 2.13 -12.23 -8.12
N VAL A 76 0.94 -11.61 -8.15
CA VAL A 76 -0.31 -12.23 -7.65
C VAL A 76 -0.63 -13.52 -8.41
N ARG A 77 -0.45 -13.53 -9.74
CA ARG A 77 -0.67 -14.72 -10.58
C ARG A 77 0.32 -15.84 -10.23
N ALA A 78 1.58 -15.49 -9.97
CA ALA A 78 2.64 -16.44 -9.60
C ALA A 78 2.54 -16.96 -8.16
N ALA A 79 1.91 -16.21 -7.25
CA ALA A 79 1.69 -16.65 -5.87
C ALA A 79 0.98 -18.01 -5.82
N ARG A 80 1.32 -18.86 -4.85
CA ARG A 80 0.74 -20.20 -4.71
C ARG A 80 -0.24 -20.32 -3.55
N ALA A 81 -0.15 -19.44 -2.55
CA ALA A 81 -0.98 -19.51 -1.36
C ALA A 81 -2.43 -19.06 -1.62
N PRO A 82 -3.41 -19.56 -0.84
CA PRO A 82 -4.79 -19.10 -0.93
C PRO A 82 -4.99 -17.65 -0.46
N VAL A 83 -4.09 -17.12 0.38
CA VAL A 83 -4.12 -15.73 0.85
C VAL A 83 -2.90 -14.99 0.28
N VAL A 84 -3.12 -13.80 -0.30
CA VAL A 84 -2.07 -12.96 -0.89
C VAL A 84 -2.07 -11.59 -0.23
N VAL A 85 -0.93 -11.18 0.32
CA VAL A 85 -0.69 -9.83 0.83
C VAL A 85 -0.04 -9.01 -0.27
N LEU A 86 -0.65 -7.86 -0.60
CA LEU A 86 -0.05 -6.87 -1.49
C LEU A 86 0.87 -5.97 -0.66
N GLY A 87 2.10 -6.42 -0.41
CA GLY A 87 3.05 -5.76 0.47
C GLY A 87 3.80 -4.59 -0.17
N GLU A 88 4.49 -3.86 0.70
CA GLU A 88 5.41 -2.77 0.37
C GLU A 88 6.79 -3.08 0.96
N THR A 89 7.84 -2.44 0.45
CA THR A 89 9.23 -2.69 0.89
C THR A 89 9.55 -2.10 2.27
N HIS A 90 8.60 -1.42 2.90
CA HIS A 90 8.81 -0.57 4.07
C HIS A 90 7.66 -0.66 5.07
N THR A 91 7.00 -1.81 5.10
CA THR A 91 5.94 -2.17 6.04
C THR A 91 6.39 -3.39 6.84
N PHE A 92 6.33 -3.31 8.17
CA PHE A 92 6.95 -4.29 9.06
C PHE A 92 5.88 -5.04 9.84
N ALA A 93 5.79 -6.35 9.61
CA ALA A 93 4.89 -7.22 10.35
C ALA A 93 5.22 -7.23 11.85
N GLY A 94 4.19 -7.19 12.69
CA GLY A 94 4.30 -7.50 14.11
C GLY A 94 4.36 -9.02 14.36
N PRO A 95 4.66 -9.49 15.59
CA PRO A 95 4.90 -10.91 15.88
C PRO A 95 3.75 -11.86 15.49
N ASP A 96 2.50 -11.47 15.75
CA ASP A 96 1.33 -12.32 15.51
C ASP A 96 0.67 -12.08 14.13
N TRP A 97 1.31 -11.28 13.26
CA TRP A 97 0.64 -10.72 12.09
C TRP A 97 0.13 -11.80 11.13
N ALA A 98 0.95 -12.78 10.78
CA ALA A 98 0.59 -13.83 9.83
C ALA A 98 -0.55 -14.71 10.36
N GLY A 99 -0.43 -15.23 11.60
CA GLY A 99 -1.45 -16.03 12.25
C GLY A 99 -2.82 -15.33 12.34
N ARG A 100 -2.85 -14.05 12.70
CA ARG A 100 -4.10 -13.28 12.78
C ARG A 100 -4.76 -13.06 11.42
N LEU A 101 -3.98 -12.83 10.36
CA LEU A 101 -4.52 -12.73 9.00
C LEU A 101 -5.10 -14.06 8.52
N LEU A 102 -4.40 -15.17 8.75
CA LEU A 102 -4.86 -16.49 8.39
C LEU A 102 -6.15 -16.85 9.15
N GLN A 103 -6.17 -16.65 10.47
CA GLN A 103 -7.37 -16.84 11.30
C GLN A 103 -8.53 -15.98 10.84
N ALA A 104 -8.28 -14.73 10.41
CA ALA A 104 -9.33 -13.90 9.86
C ALA A 104 -9.90 -14.50 8.56
N HIS A 105 -9.05 -15.02 7.67
CA HIS A 105 -9.46 -15.61 6.38
C HIS A 105 -10.22 -16.94 6.48
N ASP A 106 -10.25 -17.58 7.65
CA ASP A 106 -11.20 -18.66 7.97
C ASP A 106 -12.67 -18.16 7.94
N GLY A 107 -12.86 -16.85 8.04
CA GLY A 107 -14.15 -16.18 7.90
C GLY A 107 -14.58 -15.88 6.45
N PRO A 108 -15.71 -15.16 6.28
CA PRO A 108 -16.28 -14.84 4.98
C PRO A 108 -15.56 -13.68 4.26
N TRP A 109 -14.42 -13.20 4.76
CA TRP A 109 -13.77 -12.00 4.26
C TRP A 109 -13.01 -12.30 2.98
N VAL A 110 -13.27 -11.51 1.94
CA VAL A 110 -12.47 -11.53 0.70
C VAL A 110 -11.15 -10.80 0.91
N ALA A 111 -11.13 -9.78 1.76
CA ALA A 111 -9.91 -9.09 2.12
C ALA A 111 -9.91 -8.66 3.60
N VAL A 112 -8.72 -8.65 4.18
CA VAL A 112 -8.46 -8.28 5.57
C VAL A 112 -7.39 -7.19 5.57
N THR A 113 -7.72 -6.01 6.08
CA THR A 113 -6.74 -4.93 6.29
C THR A 113 -6.20 -5.03 7.73
N PRO A 114 -4.88 -5.16 7.92
CA PRO A 114 -4.26 -5.15 9.24
C PRO A 114 -4.43 -3.80 9.94
N GLY A 115 -4.17 -3.77 11.25
CA GLY A 115 -4.00 -2.52 11.98
C GLY A 115 -2.67 -1.86 11.62
N ILE A 116 -2.72 -0.63 11.11
CA ILE A 116 -1.55 0.06 10.54
C ILE A 116 -1.03 1.11 11.52
N GLY A 117 0.20 0.88 11.99
CA GLY A 117 0.96 1.73 12.89
C GLY A 117 2.02 2.57 12.17
N ASN A 118 2.72 3.38 12.94
CA ASN A 118 3.77 4.27 12.44
C ASN A 118 5.16 3.75 12.82
N ALA A 119 5.97 3.35 11.84
CA ALA A 119 7.32 2.85 12.11
C ALA A 119 8.33 3.96 12.51
N ASN A 120 8.01 5.24 12.24
CA ASN A 120 8.84 6.40 12.60
C ASN A 120 7.99 7.55 13.18
N PRO A 121 7.46 7.40 14.41
CA PRO A 121 6.42 8.28 14.97
C PRO A 121 6.93 9.63 15.51
N ALA A 122 8.23 9.91 15.46
CA ALA A 122 8.83 11.07 16.11
C ALA A 122 8.37 12.43 15.54
N GLY A 123 7.98 12.47 14.27
CA GLY A 123 7.70 13.72 13.55
C GLY A 123 6.30 13.80 12.94
N SER A 124 5.78 15.03 12.84
CA SER A 124 4.48 15.33 12.23
C SER A 124 4.36 14.84 10.79
N LEU A 125 5.43 14.95 10.00
CA LEU A 125 5.38 14.56 8.58
C LEU A 125 5.08 13.07 8.39
N SER A 126 5.65 12.23 9.26
CA SER A 126 5.39 10.80 9.26
C SER A 126 3.94 10.50 9.62
N TRP A 127 3.43 11.09 10.72
CA TRP A 127 2.03 10.96 11.11
C TRP A 127 1.06 11.45 10.04
N VAL A 128 1.36 12.56 9.38
CA VAL A 128 0.53 13.06 8.29
C VAL A 128 0.53 12.08 7.11
N GLY A 129 1.68 11.54 6.71
CA GLY A 129 1.75 10.50 5.68
C GLY A 129 0.87 9.30 6.02
N LEU A 130 1.10 8.72 7.20
CA LEU A 130 0.33 7.56 7.67
C LEU A 130 -1.18 7.83 7.72
N LEU A 131 -1.61 8.92 8.34
CA LEU A 131 -3.05 9.16 8.54
C LEU A 131 -3.77 9.55 7.24
N MET A 132 -3.05 10.18 6.30
CA MET A 132 -3.60 10.51 5.00
C MET A 132 -3.79 9.28 4.10
N ASP A 133 -2.92 8.29 4.24
CA ASP A 133 -2.88 7.12 3.36
C ASP A 133 -3.62 5.91 4.00
N TYR A 134 -3.50 5.73 5.33
CA TYR A 134 -4.01 4.57 6.07
C TYR A 134 -4.86 4.91 7.31
N GLY A 135 -5.25 6.17 7.54
CA GLY A 135 -5.98 6.59 8.74
C GLY A 135 -7.34 5.91 8.98
N ARG A 136 -7.90 5.19 8.00
CA ARG A 136 -9.11 4.36 8.16
C ARG A 136 -8.87 3.04 8.91
N TYR A 137 -7.61 2.60 8.98
CA TYR A 137 -7.21 1.30 9.50
C TYR A 137 -6.21 1.47 10.65
N PRO A 138 -6.60 2.16 11.73
CA PRO A 138 -5.69 2.44 12.82
C PRO A 138 -5.33 1.16 13.57
N GLN A 139 -4.06 1.03 13.94
CA GLN A 139 -3.58 -0.05 14.82
C GLN A 139 -4.32 -0.08 16.17
N ALA A 140 -4.65 1.08 16.71
CA ALA A 140 -5.52 1.22 17.87
C ALA A 140 -6.98 1.29 17.40
N GLY A 141 -7.74 0.22 17.58
CA GLY A 141 -9.14 0.19 17.21
C GLY A 141 -9.78 -1.17 17.42
N GLU A 142 -11.07 -1.23 17.06
CA GLU A 142 -11.85 -2.45 17.13
C GLU A 142 -11.83 -3.22 15.81
N ARG A 143 -11.88 -4.54 15.95
CA ARG A 143 -12.11 -5.47 14.84
C ARG A 143 -13.51 -5.23 14.30
N ARG A 144 -13.63 -4.94 13.01
CA ARG A 144 -14.92 -4.60 12.39
C ARG A 144 -14.96 -4.93 10.91
N GLU A 145 -16.15 -5.23 10.41
CA GLU A 145 -16.42 -5.19 8.98
C GLU A 145 -16.27 -3.76 8.46
N THR A 146 -15.64 -3.61 7.31
CA THR A 146 -15.44 -2.29 6.68
C THR A 146 -16.12 -2.24 5.33
N GLU A 147 -16.60 -1.06 4.98
CA GLU A 147 -17.11 -0.84 3.64
C GLU A 147 -15.99 -0.95 2.62
N ASP A 148 -14.75 -0.56 2.95
CA ASP A 148 -13.61 -0.46 2.04
C ASP A 148 -12.41 -1.28 2.53
N VAL A 149 -11.40 -1.44 1.68
CA VAL A 149 -10.15 -2.16 1.97
C VAL A 149 -8.93 -1.33 1.57
N ALA A 150 -7.81 -1.45 2.27
CA ALA A 150 -6.57 -0.85 1.80
C ALA A 150 -6.06 -1.58 0.54
N SER A 151 -5.84 -0.85 -0.56
CA SER A 151 -5.33 -1.45 -1.82
C SER A 151 -3.97 -2.13 -1.64
N TYR A 152 -3.13 -1.60 -0.76
CA TYR A 152 -1.84 -2.19 -0.37
C TYR A 152 -1.84 -2.47 1.13
N ASN A 153 -0.93 -3.34 1.55
CA ASN A 153 -0.78 -3.88 2.89
C ASN A 153 -1.98 -4.68 3.43
N ALA A 154 -3.04 -4.90 2.63
CA ALA A 154 -4.11 -5.83 2.96
C ALA A 154 -3.85 -7.24 2.41
N ALA A 155 -4.46 -8.23 3.07
CA ALA A 155 -4.44 -9.63 2.69
C ALA A 155 -5.73 -10.01 1.98
N TYR A 156 -5.63 -10.54 0.77
CA TYR A 156 -6.75 -10.88 -0.10
C TYR A 156 -6.86 -12.39 -0.31
N LYS A 157 -8.06 -12.91 -0.51
CA LYS A 157 -8.24 -14.25 -1.08
C LYS A 157 -7.70 -14.24 -2.51
N ARG A 158 -6.72 -15.10 -2.79
CA ARG A 158 -6.07 -15.19 -4.10
C ARG A 158 -7.08 -15.44 -5.22
N ALA A 159 -8.02 -16.36 -5.00
CA ALA A 159 -9.05 -16.70 -5.97
C ALA A 159 -9.85 -15.46 -6.40
N ALA A 160 -10.26 -14.61 -5.46
CA ALA A 160 -11.01 -13.38 -5.75
C ALA A 160 -10.19 -12.38 -6.59
N LEU A 161 -8.87 -12.29 -6.36
CA LEU A 161 -8.00 -11.46 -7.21
C LEU A 161 -7.85 -12.05 -8.62
N LEU A 162 -7.76 -13.36 -8.76
CA LEU A 162 -7.62 -14.02 -10.07
C LEU A 162 -8.90 -13.99 -10.90
N GLU A 163 -10.06 -14.02 -10.26
CA GLU A 163 -11.37 -13.90 -10.92
C GLU A 163 -11.56 -12.54 -11.62
N LEU A 164 -10.76 -11.52 -11.28
CA LEU A 164 -10.71 -10.25 -12.00
C LEU A 164 -10.08 -10.39 -13.40
N GLY A 165 -9.35 -11.47 -13.66
CA GLY A 165 -8.76 -11.77 -14.96
C GLY A 165 -7.82 -10.67 -15.47
N ASP A 166 -8.14 -10.14 -16.65
CA ASP A 166 -7.36 -9.09 -17.30
C ASP A 166 -7.53 -7.71 -16.61
N GLU A 167 -8.62 -7.51 -15.87
CA GLU A 167 -8.88 -6.22 -15.19
C GLU A 167 -8.01 -6.02 -13.95
N LEU A 168 -7.43 -7.10 -13.39
CA LEU A 168 -6.60 -7.07 -12.17
C LEU A 168 -5.52 -5.99 -12.26
N GLU A 169 -4.87 -5.83 -13.41
CA GLU A 169 -3.80 -4.84 -13.61
C GLU A 169 -4.32 -3.41 -13.46
N SER A 170 -5.45 -3.10 -14.07
CA SER A 170 -6.07 -1.77 -13.98
C SER A 170 -6.59 -1.49 -12.58
N LEU A 171 -7.07 -2.52 -11.89
CA LEU A 171 -7.60 -2.43 -10.53
C LEU A 171 -6.47 -2.35 -9.48
N LEU A 172 -5.22 -2.63 -9.82
CA LEU A 172 -4.07 -2.43 -8.94
C LEU A 172 -3.39 -1.06 -9.11
N GLU A 173 -3.95 -0.16 -9.92
CA GLU A 173 -3.44 1.20 -10.05
C GLU A 173 -3.81 2.10 -8.85
N PRO A 174 -2.98 3.09 -8.52
CA PRO A 174 -3.34 4.10 -7.52
C PRO A 174 -4.64 4.82 -7.88
N GLY A 175 -5.62 4.80 -6.97
CA GLY A 175 -6.92 5.44 -7.16
C GLY A 175 -7.93 4.62 -7.97
N SER A 176 -7.62 3.35 -8.25
CA SER A 176 -8.57 2.38 -8.78
C SER A 176 -9.69 2.07 -7.79
N SER A 177 -10.70 1.33 -8.26
CA SER A 177 -11.87 0.92 -7.50
C SER A 177 -11.85 -0.58 -7.14
N LEU A 178 -10.67 -1.15 -6.83
CA LEU A 178 -10.54 -2.58 -6.49
C LEU A 178 -11.53 -3.02 -5.40
N GLY A 179 -11.63 -2.25 -4.31
CA GLY A 179 -12.59 -2.52 -3.24
C GLY A 179 -14.04 -2.48 -3.73
N ASP A 180 -14.39 -1.58 -4.63
CA ASP A 180 -15.74 -1.50 -5.19
C ASP A 180 -16.06 -2.68 -6.10
N GLU A 181 -15.11 -3.10 -6.93
CA GLU A 181 -15.27 -4.26 -7.81
C GLU A 181 -15.40 -5.56 -7.00
N LEU A 182 -14.54 -5.76 -6.00
CA LEU A 182 -14.63 -6.91 -5.11
C LEU A 182 -15.96 -6.93 -4.34
N ARG A 183 -16.47 -5.77 -3.91
CA ARG A 183 -17.77 -5.66 -3.25
C ARG A 183 -18.94 -5.90 -4.20
N ALA A 184 -18.86 -5.43 -5.44
CA ALA A 184 -19.87 -5.68 -6.48
C ALA A 184 -20.01 -7.19 -6.79
N ARG A 185 -18.93 -7.96 -6.60
CA ARG A 185 -18.90 -9.42 -6.66
C ARG A 185 -19.29 -10.13 -5.36
N GLY A 186 -19.83 -9.39 -4.37
CA GLY A 186 -20.27 -9.93 -3.08
C GLY A 186 -19.17 -10.06 -2.02
N GLY A 187 -17.99 -9.50 -2.26
CA GLY A 187 -16.88 -9.52 -1.32
C GLY A 187 -17.15 -8.68 -0.06
N ARG A 188 -16.67 -9.20 1.07
CA ARG A 188 -16.74 -8.55 2.39
C ARG A 188 -15.34 -8.27 2.90
N PHE A 189 -15.19 -7.18 3.65
CA PHE A 189 -13.88 -6.75 4.14
C PHE A 189 -13.85 -6.68 5.66
N LEU A 190 -12.70 -7.04 6.24
CA LEU A 190 -12.45 -6.94 7.67
C LEU A 190 -11.29 -5.98 7.92
N HIS A 191 -11.42 -5.13 8.93
CA HIS A 191 -10.28 -4.54 9.61
C HIS A 191 -9.92 -5.38 10.84
N GLU A 192 -8.71 -5.95 10.85
CA GLU A 192 -8.17 -6.79 11.93
C GLU A 192 -7.01 -6.05 12.63
N PRO A 193 -7.28 -5.19 13.62
CA PRO A 193 -6.24 -4.38 14.27
C PRO A 193 -5.22 -5.20 15.05
N ALA A 194 -5.51 -6.46 15.38
CA ALA A 194 -4.56 -7.34 16.05
C ALA A 194 -3.51 -7.92 15.09
N ALA A 195 -3.81 -8.04 13.80
CA ALA A 195 -2.81 -8.29 12.77
C ALA A 195 -2.06 -6.98 12.52
N ARG A 196 -0.99 -6.72 13.28
CA ARG A 196 -0.33 -5.40 13.29
C ARG A 196 0.76 -5.31 12.22
N ILE A 197 0.81 -4.16 11.56
CA ILE A 197 1.96 -3.74 10.76
C ILE A 197 2.38 -2.32 11.15
N ASP A 198 3.66 -2.01 11.02
CA ASP A 198 4.17 -0.64 11.13
C ASP A 198 4.65 -0.16 9.77
N HIS A 199 4.05 0.93 9.27
CA HIS A 199 4.39 1.51 7.98
C HIS A 199 5.41 2.64 8.17
N LEU A 200 6.55 2.55 7.51
CA LEU A 200 7.56 3.61 7.47
C LEU A 200 7.09 4.73 6.56
N ASN A 201 7.25 5.98 6.99
CA ASN A 201 6.80 7.14 6.21
C ASN A 201 7.98 8.05 5.84
N VAL A 202 7.89 8.71 4.70
CA VAL A 202 8.81 9.79 4.35
C VAL A 202 8.69 10.91 5.39
N SER A 203 9.79 11.25 6.06
CA SER A 203 9.81 12.26 7.13
C SER A 203 10.78 13.42 6.86
N ARG A 204 11.38 13.49 5.66
CA ARG A 204 12.12 14.66 5.16
C ARG A 204 11.20 15.58 4.37
N LEU A 205 11.14 16.87 4.76
CA LEU A 205 10.16 17.84 4.25
C LEU A 205 10.05 17.91 2.71
N ARG A 206 11.17 18.06 1.99
CA ARG A 206 11.14 18.18 0.53
C ARG A 206 10.68 16.89 -0.16
N PRO A 207 11.29 15.70 0.08
CA PRO A 207 10.77 14.44 -0.43
C PRO A 207 9.30 14.20 -0.09
N TRP A 208 8.91 14.50 1.14
CA TRP A 208 7.53 14.33 1.61
C TRP A 208 6.53 15.21 0.85
N LEU A 209 6.85 16.48 0.59
CA LEU A 209 6.03 17.37 -0.22
C LEU A 209 5.86 16.87 -1.66
N VAL A 210 6.97 16.40 -2.25
CA VAL A 210 6.98 15.84 -3.61
C VAL A 210 6.14 14.56 -3.66
N GLU A 211 6.29 13.66 -2.69
CA GLU A 211 5.50 12.43 -2.56
C GLU A 211 3.99 12.75 -2.48
N ARG A 212 3.58 13.70 -1.64
CA ARG A 212 2.15 14.09 -1.52
C ARG A 212 1.61 14.69 -2.82
N TYR A 213 2.39 15.53 -3.51
CA TYR A 213 2.01 16.06 -4.83
C TYR A 213 1.91 14.96 -5.89
N LEU A 214 2.90 14.08 -5.97
CA LEU A 214 2.92 12.97 -6.94
C LEU A 214 1.77 11.99 -6.69
N GLY A 215 1.46 11.69 -5.43
CA GLY A 215 0.32 10.85 -5.06
C GLY A 215 -1.00 11.40 -5.61
N GLY A 216 -1.24 12.71 -5.40
CA GLY A 216 -2.40 13.39 -5.98
C GLY A 216 -2.40 13.34 -7.51
N ARG A 217 -1.26 13.62 -8.14
CA ARG A 217 -1.14 13.60 -9.61
C ARG A 217 -1.41 12.25 -10.22
N LEU A 218 -0.84 11.19 -9.66
CA LEU A 218 -1.06 9.82 -10.11
C LEU A 218 -2.52 9.40 -9.90
N PHE A 219 -3.13 9.76 -8.77
CA PHE A 219 -4.54 9.51 -8.50
C PHE A 219 -5.46 10.19 -9.53
N GLY A 220 -5.29 11.50 -9.75
CA GLY A 220 -6.12 12.23 -10.72
C GLY A 220 -5.93 11.73 -12.15
N ALA A 221 -4.70 11.35 -12.53
CA ALA A 221 -4.39 10.80 -13.84
C ALA A 221 -5.01 9.41 -14.07
N SER A 222 -4.90 8.51 -13.10
CA SER A 222 -5.51 7.17 -13.20
C SER A 222 -7.04 7.27 -13.27
N ARG A 223 -7.65 8.03 -12.36
CA ARG A 223 -9.12 8.19 -12.30
C ARG A 223 -9.73 8.79 -13.57
N SER A 224 -9.00 9.69 -14.24
CA SER A 224 -9.48 10.37 -15.46
C SER A 224 -8.97 9.79 -16.77
N ARG A 225 -8.23 8.67 -16.74
CA ARG A 225 -7.61 8.04 -17.92
C ARG A 225 -8.56 7.89 -19.10
N ASN A 226 -9.79 7.43 -18.83
CA ASN A 226 -10.80 7.14 -19.85
C ASN A 226 -11.89 8.22 -19.93
N TRP A 227 -11.68 9.40 -19.34
CA TRP A 227 -12.69 10.46 -19.32
C TRP A 227 -12.59 11.40 -20.53
N PRO A 228 -13.72 11.99 -20.97
CA PRO A 228 -13.68 13.09 -21.92
C PRO A 228 -13.03 14.32 -21.28
N ARG A 229 -12.25 15.08 -22.06
CA ARG A 229 -11.49 16.26 -21.58
C ARG A 229 -12.33 17.26 -20.78
N ARG A 230 -13.59 17.49 -21.16
CA ARG A 230 -14.51 18.39 -20.42
C ARG A 230 -14.70 17.96 -18.95
N ARG A 231 -14.84 16.65 -18.71
CA ARG A 231 -15.05 16.09 -17.36
C ARG A 231 -13.76 16.19 -16.57
N ALA A 232 -12.62 15.88 -17.19
CA ALA A 232 -11.31 16.02 -16.57
C ALA A 232 -11.02 17.48 -16.17
N LEU A 233 -11.31 18.45 -17.03
CA LEU A 233 -11.13 19.88 -16.72
C LEU A 233 -12.09 20.37 -15.62
N LEU A 234 -13.33 19.89 -15.59
CA LEU A 234 -14.27 20.20 -14.50
C LEU A 234 -13.76 19.67 -13.15
N TYR A 235 -13.21 18.47 -13.11
CA TYR A 235 -12.61 17.92 -11.88
C TYR A 235 -11.30 18.64 -11.52
N ALA A 236 -10.52 19.05 -12.51
CA ALA A 236 -9.32 19.86 -12.29
C ALA A 236 -9.67 21.22 -11.65
N SER A 237 -10.73 21.90 -12.11
CA SER A 237 -11.17 23.18 -11.51
C SER A 237 -11.77 22.99 -10.11
N GLY A 238 -12.39 21.84 -9.84
CA GLY A 238 -12.87 21.45 -8.50
C GLY A 238 -11.78 20.96 -7.54
N SER A 239 -10.56 20.68 -8.02
CA SER A 239 -9.47 20.11 -7.20
C SER A 239 -9.10 20.91 -5.94
N PRO A 240 -9.24 22.26 -5.86
CA PRO A 240 -9.00 22.98 -4.60
C PRO A 240 -9.89 22.52 -3.44
N LEU A 241 -11.09 21.98 -3.72
CA LEU A 241 -12.00 21.44 -2.71
C LEU A 241 -11.50 20.11 -2.10
N VAL A 242 -10.55 19.43 -2.76
CA VAL A 242 -9.96 18.19 -2.22
C VAL A 242 -9.20 18.48 -0.92
N ALA A 243 -8.52 19.62 -0.82
CA ALA A 243 -7.73 19.97 0.36
C ALA A 243 -8.58 20.03 1.65
N PRO A 244 -9.67 20.82 1.76
CA PRO A 244 -10.51 20.82 2.95
C PRO A 244 -11.19 19.47 3.22
N LEU A 245 -11.61 18.74 2.18
CA LEU A 245 -12.23 17.42 2.35
C LEU A 245 -11.24 16.40 2.96
N ARG A 246 -10.00 16.36 2.48
CA ARG A 246 -8.95 15.49 3.04
C ARG A 246 -8.52 15.95 4.43
N LEU A 247 -8.45 17.25 4.69
CA LEU A 247 -8.16 17.79 6.00
C LEU A 247 -9.17 17.28 7.04
N VAL A 248 -10.48 17.43 6.78
CA VAL A 248 -11.54 16.96 7.70
C VAL A 248 -11.47 15.45 7.91
N ARG A 249 -11.31 14.67 6.84
CA ARG A 249 -11.19 13.21 6.92
C ARG A 249 -9.98 12.77 7.75
N THR A 250 -8.84 13.41 7.54
CA THR A 250 -7.60 13.05 8.25
C THR A 250 -7.62 13.51 9.71
N LEU A 251 -8.25 14.66 10.01
CA LEU A 251 -8.48 15.09 11.39
C LEU A 251 -9.44 14.16 12.14
N HIS A 252 -10.42 13.57 11.44
CA HIS A 252 -11.28 12.55 12.03
C HIS A 252 -10.49 11.28 12.35
N ALA A 253 -9.69 10.78 11.40
CA ALA A 253 -8.79 9.64 11.61
C ALA A 253 -7.75 9.87 12.71
N ALA A 254 -7.24 11.11 12.84
CA ALA A 254 -6.30 11.49 13.88
C ALA A 254 -6.82 11.28 15.32
N ARG A 255 -8.15 11.19 15.51
CA ARG A 255 -8.75 10.96 16.83
C ARG A 255 -8.39 9.60 17.43
N SER A 256 -8.10 8.59 16.60
CA SER A 256 -7.67 7.26 17.05
C SER A 256 -6.15 7.12 17.18
N ALA A 257 -5.36 8.13 16.79
CA ALA A 257 -3.90 8.07 16.75
C ALA A 257 -3.22 8.41 18.09
N GLY A 258 -4.00 8.70 19.15
CA GLY A 258 -3.47 9.13 20.45
C GLY A 258 -2.86 10.53 20.38
N SER A 259 -1.72 10.74 21.06
CA SER A 259 -1.04 12.04 21.08
C SER A 259 -0.26 12.30 19.80
N LEU A 260 -0.62 13.36 19.08
CA LEU A 260 0.10 13.80 17.89
C LEU A 260 1.04 14.98 18.18
N PRO A 261 2.14 15.15 17.42
CA PRO A 261 3.03 16.28 17.63
C PRO A 261 2.34 17.62 17.35
N ARG A 262 2.77 18.69 18.04
CA ARG A 262 2.13 20.03 17.95
C ARG A 262 2.09 20.60 16.53
N THR A 263 3.03 20.23 15.66
CA THR A 263 3.10 20.70 14.27
C THR A 263 2.30 19.84 13.29
N PHE A 264 1.50 18.89 13.77
CA PHE A 264 0.69 17.99 12.95
C PHE A 264 -0.29 18.75 12.05
N VAL A 265 -1.11 19.64 12.61
CA VAL A 265 -2.15 20.35 11.84
C VAL A 265 -1.55 21.25 10.75
N PRO A 266 -0.53 22.10 11.00
CA PRO A 266 0.13 22.84 9.93
C PRO A 266 0.72 21.96 8.83
N ALA A 267 1.35 20.84 9.20
CA ALA A 267 1.86 19.87 8.22
C ALA A 267 0.72 19.24 7.40
N LEU A 268 -0.38 18.86 8.05
CA LEU A 268 -1.54 18.29 7.38
C LEU A 268 -2.15 19.25 6.35
N VAL A 269 -2.29 20.53 6.68
CA VAL A 269 -2.76 21.56 5.74
C VAL A 269 -1.84 21.62 4.52
N LEU A 270 -0.53 21.67 4.73
CA LEU A 270 0.45 21.71 3.65
C LEU A 270 0.38 20.47 2.75
N ALA A 271 0.22 19.28 3.34
CA ALA A 271 0.07 18.03 2.60
C ALA A 271 -1.22 17.98 1.77
N CYS A 272 -2.33 18.46 2.34
CA CYS A 272 -3.62 18.51 1.66
C CYS A 272 -3.58 19.45 0.45
N VAL A 273 -2.91 20.60 0.57
CA VAL A 273 -2.69 21.53 -0.54
C VAL A 273 -1.80 20.90 -1.61
N ALA A 274 -0.65 20.31 -1.22
CA ALA A 274 0.26 19.65 -2.15
C ALA A 274 -0.45 18.54 -2.95
N TRP A 275 -1.26 17.72 -2.27
CA TRP A 275 -2.08 16.69 -2.90
C TRP A 275 -3.10 17.27 -3.86
N ALA A 276 -3.88 18.27 -3.43
CA ALA A 276 -4.94 18.88 -4.26
C ALA A 276 -4.37 19.48 -5.54
N LEU A 277 -3.21 20.15 -5.46
CA LEU A 277 -2.48 20.66 -6.62
C LEU A 277 -2.05 19.53 -7.57
N GLY A 278 -1.49 18.45 -6.99
CA GLY A 278 -1.14 17.25 -7.73
C GLY A 278 -2.33 16.68 -8.49
N GLU A 279 -3.44 16.46 -7.78
CA GLU A 279 -4.67 15.88 -8.32
C GLU A 279 -5.27 16.73 -9.44
N GLY A 280 -5.31 18.05 -9.28
CA GLY A 280 -5.72 18.97 -10.34
C GLY A 280 -4.87 18.87 -11.60
N VAL A 281 -3.53 18.78 -11.44
CA VAL A 281 -2.60 18.56 -12.57
C VAL A 281 -2.81 17.17 -13.19
N GLY A 282 -3.04 16.14 -12.36
CA GLY A 282 -3.36 14.78 -12.79
C GLY A 282 -4.59 14.73 -13.69
N TYR A 283 -5.67 15.40 -13.29
CA TYR A 283 -6.86 15.52 -14.13
C TYR A 283 -6.61 16.31 -15.43
N ALA A 284 -5.93 17.45 -15.36
CA ALA A 284 -5.77 18.31 -16.53
C ALA A 284 -4.78 17.75 -17.57
N ARG A 285 -3.68 17.16 -17.10
CA ARG A 285 -2.50 16.82 -17.92
C ARG A 285 -2.06 15.36 -17.84
N GLY A 286 -2.64 14.57 -16.94
CA GLY A 286 -2.18 13.21 -16.67
C GLY A 286 -0.84 13.16 -15.92
N ALA A 287 -0.35 11.94 -15.75
CA ALA A 287 0.97 11.64 -15.18
C ALA A 287 1.98 11.37 -16.29
N THR A 288 3.25 11.60 -15.99
CA THR A 288 4.39 11.32 -16.88
C THR A 288 5.17 10.12 -16.36
N ALA A 289 5.98 9.50 -17.22
CA ALA A 289 6.91 8.44 -16.80
C ALA A 289 7.88 8.91 -15.70
N GLY A 290 8.24 10.19 -15.68
CA GLY A 290 9.07 10.78 -14.63
C GLY A 290 8.38 10.84 -13.27
N ASP A 291 7.07 11.10 -13.24
CA ASP A 291 6.28 11.09 -12.00
C ASP A 291 6.24 9.67 -11.41
N THR A 292 5.95 8.66 -12.24
CA THR A 292 5.89 7.27 -11.80
C THR A 292 7.25 6.75 -11.33
N ARG A 293 8.34 7.11 -12.04
CA ARG A 293 9.71 6.74 -11.63
C ARG A 293 10.09 7.39 -10.29
N ARG A 294 9.74 8.66 -10.10
CA ARG A 294 10.02 9.35 -8.82
C ARG A 294 9.19 8.78 -7.68
N MET A 295 7.93 8.39 -7.93
CA MET A 295 7.13 7.72 -6.92
C MET A 295 7.72 6.36 -6.57
N LEU A 296 8.10 5.55 -7.57
CA LEU A 296 8.75 4.26 -7.33
C LEU A 296 10.03 4.40 -6.47
N GLU A 297 10.84 5.44 -6.67
CA GLU A 297 12.00 5.73 -5.82
C GLU A 297 11.62 5.92 -4.34
N TYR A 298 10.51 6.61 -4.04
CA TYR A 298 10.03 6.75 -2.66
C TYR A 298 9.47 5.46 -2.10
N GLU A 299 8.76 4.68 -2.92
CA GLU A 299 8.25 3.36 -2.55
C GLU A 299 9.38 2.38 -2.25
N GLN A 300 10.40 2.26 -3.12
CA GLN A 300 11.51 1.32 -2.99
C GLN A 300 12.48 1.68 -1.86
N HIS A 301 12.75 2.99 -1.67
CA HIS A 301 13.86 3.44 -0.85
C HIS A 301 13.42 4.38 0.27
N LYS A 302 12.27 4.09 0.88
CA LYS A 302 11.66 4.95 1.91
C LYS A 302 12.60 5.22 3.09
N PHE A 303 13.48 4.28 3.45
CA PHE A 303 14.56 4.46 4.44
C PHE A 303 15.50 5.65 4.16
N ARG A 304 15.81 5.96 2.88
CA ARG A 304 16.64 7.12 2.51
C ARG A 304 15.99 8.45 2.89
N TYR A 305 14.67 8.44 3.07
CA TYR A 305 13.85 9.63 3.31
C TYR A 305 13.15 9.64 4.67
N ALA A 306 13.36 8.59 5.48
CA ALA A 306 13.03 8.56 6.89
C ALA A 306 14.18 9.16 7.73
N ARG A 307 13.81 9.67 8.90
CA ARG A 307 14.63 10.16 10.00
C ARG A 307 13.95 9.70 11.28
#